data_AF-A0A8S9DUQ1-F1
#
_entry.id   AF-A0A8S9DUQ1-F1
#
_cell.length_a   1.000
_cell.length_b   1.000
_cell.length_c   1.000
_cell.angle_alpha   90.00
_cell.angle_beta   90.00
_cell.angle_gamma   90.00
#
_symmetry.space_group_name_H-M   'P 1'
#
loop_
_entity.id
_entity.type
_entity.pdbx_description
1 polymer ?
#
loop_
_entity_poly.entity_id
_entity_poly.type
_entity_poly.pdbx_seq_one_letter_code
_entity_poly.pdbx_strand_id
1 'polypeptide(L)'
;MTLEAWVKPTSITSDWRTVVLKERPSGLAYALYATDGASRPPVGYITTGGADKAAIGTSNLSLNTWTHLATTYNGSSLHLYVNGTLVRTLTTSGNVVIS
;
A
#
# COMPACT_ATOMS: atom_id res chain seq x y z
N MET A 1 10.95 -6.16 -3.22
CA MET A 1 10.19 -5.08 -3.90
C MET A 1 10.05 -3.90 -2.94
N THR A 2 10.22 -2.68 -3.43
CA THR A 2 9.94 -1.44 -2.70
C THR A 2 9.17 -0.48 -3.60
N LEU A 3 8.11 0.14 -3.08
CA LEU A 3 7.41 1.26 -3.70
C LEU A 3 7.42 2.41 -2.70
N GLU A 4 7.77 3.62 -3.13
CA GLU A 4 7.78 4.79 -2.26
C GLU A 4 7.44 6.08 -3.00
N ALA A 5 6.83 7.02 -2.28
CA ALA A 5 6.51 8.35 -2.77
C ALA A 5 6.24 9.32 -1.62
N TRP A 6 6.49 10.60 -1.86
CA TRP A 6 5.91 11.67 -1.06
C TRP A 6 4.50 12.00 -1.58
N VAL A 7 3.54 12.15 -0.66
CA VAL A 7 2.14 12.48 -0.99
C VAL A 7 1.65 13.67 -0.14
N LYS A 8 0.73 14.46 -0.69
CA LYS A 8 0.07 15.58 0.00
C LYS A 8 -1.43 15.55 -0.29
N PRO A 9 -2.21 14.67 0.38
CA PRO A 9 -3.63 14.54 0.12
C PRO A 9 -4.39 15.82 0.51
N THR A 10 -5.28 16.28 -0.37
CA THR A 10 -6.18 17.43 -0.12
C THR A 10 -7.56 16.98 0.39
N SER A 11 -7.87 15.69 0.27
CA SER A 11 -9.07 15.05 0.84
C SER A 11 -8.76 13.59 1.20
N ILE A 12 -9.47 13.06 2.21
CA ILE A 12 -9.53 11.64 2.54
C ILE A 12 -10.98 11.22 2.31
N THR A 13 -11.23 10.49 1.23
CA THR A 13 -12.57 10.03 0.82
C THR A 13 -12.68 8.52 1.01
N SER A 14 -13.90 7.99 0.98
CA SER A 14 -14.17 6.53 0.95
C SER A 14 -13.85 5.88 -0.40
N ASP A 15 -12.89 6.43 -1.13
CA ASP A 15 -12.56 6.05 -2.49
C ASP A 15 -11.07 5.75 -2.58
N TRP A 16 -10.70 4.99 -3.59
CA TRP A 16 -9.32 4.61 -3.84
C TRP A 16 -8.50 5.83 -4.27
N ARG A 17 -7.38 6.05 -3.61
CA ARG A 17 -6.40 7.10 -3.98
C ARG A 17 -5.06 6.45 -4.28
N THR A 18 -4.90 6.05 -5.54
CA THR A 18 -3.70 5.40 -6.06
C THR A 18 -2.50 6.32 -5.96
N VAL A 19 -1.41 5.82 -5.38
CA VAL A 19 -0.10 6.48 -5.41
C VAL A 19 0.76 5.82 -6.48
N VAL A 20 0.87 4.50 -6.44
CA VAL A 20 1.54 3.66 -7.47
C VAL A 20 0.75 2.37 -7.64
N LEU A 21 0.56 1.90 -8.87
CA LEU A 21 -0.11 0.64 -9.16
C LEU A 21 0.58 -0.07 -10.32
N LYS A 22 0.77 -1.38 -10.17
CA LYS A 22 1.04 -2.29 -11.29
C LYS A 22 -0.12 -3.26 -11.43
N GLU A 23 -0.77 -3.21 -12.59
CA GLU A 23 -1.87 -4.12 -12.94
C GLU A 23 -1.38 -5.37 -13.67
N ARG A 24 -2.24 -6.38 -13.69
CA ARG A 24 -2.19 -7.60 -14.49
C ARG A 24 -3.61 -7.91 -15.01
N PRO A 25 -3.79 -8.80 -16.00
CA PRO A 25 -5.10 -9.03 -16.63
C PRO A 25 -6.26 -9.33 -15.66
N SER A 26 -5.96 -9.92 -14.50
CA SER A 26 -6.95 -10.31 -13.49
C SER A 26 -6.87 -9.49 -12.19
N GLY A 27 -6.40 -8.23 -12.23
CA GLY A 27 -6.36 -7.33 -11.07
C GLY A 27 -5.01 -6.67 -10.85
N LEU A 28 -4.62 -6.42 -9.60
CA LEU A 28 -3.30 -5.86 -9.30
C LEU A 28 -2.22 -6.95 -9.18
N ALA A 29 -0.98 -6.56 -9.38
CA ALA A 29 0.21 -7.30 -8.96
C ALA A 29 0.72 -6.75 -7.62
N TYR A 30 0.84 -5.42 -7.55
CA TYR A 30 1.19 -4.68 -6.34
C TYR A 30 0.75 -3.23 -6.46
N ALA A 31 0.53 -2.58 -5.32
CA ALA A 31 0.11 -1.19 -5.27
C ALA A 31 0.51 -0.50 -3.96
N LEU A 32 0.56 0.83 -4.00
CA LEU A 32 0.60 1.72 -2.87
C LEU A 32 -0.55 2.70 -3.00
N TYR A 33 -1.39 2.79 -1.97
CA TYR A 33 -2.52 3.71 -1.92
C TYR A 33 -2.41 4.65 -0.71
N ALA A 34 -2.88 5.89 -0.88
CA ALA A 34 -3.05 6.85 0.20
C ALA A 34 -4.31 6.56 1.03
N THR A 35 -5.35 6.00 0.38
CA THR A 35 -6.58 5.48 0.98
C THR A 35 -7.08 4.30 0.15
N ASP A 36 -7.74 3.32 0.79
CA ASP A 36 -8.53 2.31 0.08
C ASP A 36 -10.01 2.71 0.01
N GLY A 37 -10.81 1.94 -0.75
CA GLY A 37 -12.25 2.18 -0.94
C GLY A 37 -13.13 2.08 0.31
N ALA A 38 -12.56 2.01 1.51
CA ALA A 38 -13.28 2.03 2.78
C ALA A 38 -12.80 3.16 3.71
N SER A 39 -12.21 4.23 3.16
CA SER A 39 -11.58 5.33 3.91
C SER A 39 -10.47 4.85 4.86
N ARG A 40 -9.85 3.68 4.58
CA ARG A 40 -8.82 3.16 5.47
C ARG A 40 -7.52 3.98 5.32
N PRO A 41 -6.67 3.92 6.35
CA PRO A 41 -5.28 4.39 6.33
C PRO A 41 -4.52 3.99 5.06
N PRO A 42 -3.36 4.64 4.76
CA PRO A 42 -2.52 4.24 3.64
C PRO A 42 -2.22 2.74 3.67
N VAL A 43 -2.05 2.14 2.49
CA VAL A 43 -1.98 0.68 2.36
C VAL A 43 -1.05 0.27 1.23
N GLY A 44 -0.21 -0.71 1.52
CA GLY A 44 0.55 -1.45 0.52
C GLY A 44 -0.16 -2.75 0.17
N TYR A 45 -0.27 -3.06 -1.12
CA TYR A 45 -0.82 -4.31 -1.63
C TYR A 45 0.21 -5.11 -2.40
N ILE A 46 0.10 -6.44 -2.28
CA ILE A 46 0.68 -7.42 -3.20
C ILE A 46 -0.32 -8.52 -3.46
N THR A 47 -0.23 -9.18 -4.61
CA THR A 47 -0.96 -10.42 -4.87
C THR A 47 -0.01 -11.60 -4.81
N THR A 48 -0.29 -12.54 -3.91
CA THR A 48 0.48 -13.79 -3.73
C THR A 48 -0.48 -14.96 -3.59
N GLY A 49 -0.15 -16.12 -4.16
CA GLY A 49 -1.02 -17.30 -4.12
C GLY A 49 -2.42 -17.06 -4.69
N GLY A 50 -2.55 -16.13 -5.66
CA GLY A 50 -3.83 -15.76 -6.28
C GLY A 50 -4.73 -14.83 -5.45
N ALA A 51 -4.29 -14.36 -4.28
CA ALA A 51 -5.08 -13.48 -3.42
C ALA A 51 -4.33 -12.18 -3.08
N ASP A 52 -5.07 -11.08 -3.01
CA ASP A 52 -4.54 -9.80 -2.58
C ASP A 52 -4.26 -9.80 -1.08
N LYS A 53 -3.12 -9.23 -0.71
CA LYS A 53 -2.62 -9.10 0.66
C LYS A 53 -2.34 -7.62 0.92
N ALA A 54 -2.76 -7.14 2.08
CA ALA A 54 -2.75 -5.72 2.40
C ALA A 54 -2.04 -5.43 3.72
N ALA A 55 -0.97 -4.64 3.69
CA ALA A 55 -0.42 -4.01 4.89
C ALA A 55 -1.11 -2.66 5.09
N ILE A 56 -2.19 -2.66 5.87
CA ILE A 56 -3.03 -1.48 6.13
C ILE A 56 -2.45 -0.68 7.30
N GLY A 57 -2.27 0.63 7.12
CA GLY A 57 -1.84 1.54 8.17
C GLY A 57 -2.83 1.64 9.34
N THR A 58 -2.47 2.42 10.36
CA THR A 58 -3.25 2.55 11.60
C THR A 58 -4.05 3.84 11.70
N SER A 59 -3.67 4.88 10.95
CA SER A 59 -4.33 6.19 10.96
C SER A 59 -4.35 6.81 9.57
N ASN A 60 -5.37 7.62 9.30
CA ASN A 60 -5.46 8.37 8.04
C ASN A 60 -4.33 9.40 7.93
N LEU A 61 -3.98 9.76 6.69
CA LEU A 61 -3.00 10.81 6.42
C LEU A 61 -3.55 12.18 6.80
N SER A 62 -2.68 13.02 7.35
CA SER A 62 -3.00 14.43 7.58
C SER A 62 -3.19 15.16 6.25
N LEU A 63 -4.28 15.91 6.15
CA LEU A 63 -4.56 16.72 4.96
C LEU A 63 -3.53 17.84 4.80
N ASN A 64 -3.27 18.20 3.54
CA ASN A 64 -2.42 19.32 3.15
C ASN A 64 -0.99 19.27 3.74
N THR A 65 -0.54 18.09 4.16
CA THR A 65 0.76 17.86 4.78
C THR A 65 1.51 16.81 3.97
N TRP A 66 2.78 17.10 3.65
CA TRP A 66 3.63 16.13 2.97
C TRP A 66 3.90 14.94 3.91
N THR A 67 3.64 13.74 3.41
CA THR A 67 3.91 12.49 4.11
C THR A 67 4.68 11.56 3.17
N HIS A 68 5.76 10.96 3.67
CA HIS A 68 6.46 9.90 2.93
C HIS A 68 5.77 8.57 3.17
N LEU A 69 5.39 7.88 2.10
CA LEU A 69 4.85 6.52 2.15
C LEU A 69 5.80 5.56 1.47
N ALA A 70 6.00 4.39 2.09
CA ALA A 70 6.70 3.29 1.44
C ALA A 70 6.08 1.94 1.81
N THR A 71 6.06 1.01 0.85
CA THR A 71 5.78 -0.40 1.13
C THR A 71 6.92 -1.28 0.61
N THR A 72 7.29 -2.30 1.38
CA THR A 72 8.35 -3.23 1.01
C THR A 72 7.87 -4.67 1.14
N TYR A 73 8.31 -5.52 0.22
CA TYR A 73 8.07 -6.97 0.26
C TYR A 73 9.36 -7.74 0.01
N ASN A 74 9.69 -8.67 0.91
CA ASN A 74 10.92 -9.46 0.87
C ASN A 74 10.69 -10.95 0.56
N GLY A 75 9.48 -11.35 0.18
CA GLY A 75 9.11 -12.76 -0.07
C GLY A 75 8.49 -13.49 1.14
N SER A 76 8.55 -12.90 2.34
CA SER A 76 7.96 -13.46 3.56
C SER A 76 7.17 -12.45 4.42
N SER A 77 7.37 -11.16 4.19
CA SER A 77 6.70 -10.08 4.94
C SER A 77 6.49 -8.84 4.08
N LEU A 78 5.27 -8.31 4.15
CA LEU A 78 4.88 -7.03 3.56
C LEU A 78 4.88 -5.97 4.67
N HIS A 79 5.64 -4.91 4.48
CA HIS A 79 5.77 -3.81 5.43
C HIS A 79 5.19 -2.52 4.86
N LEU A 80 4.59 -1.70 5.70
CA LEU A 80 4.18 -0.34 5.36
C LEU A 80 4.86 0.66 6.31
N TYR A 81 5.39 1.73 5.72
CA TYR A 81 6.06 2.82 6.41
C TYR A 81 5.35 4.15 6.14
N VAL A 82 5.29 4.99 7.18
CA VAL A 82 4.79 6.36 7.12
C VAL A 82 5.84 7.27 7.75
N ASN A 83 6.36 8.25 7.01
CA ASN A 83 7.48 9.11 7.41
C ASN A 83 8.69 8.31 7.94
N GLY A 84 9.01 7.20 7.28
CA GLY A 84 10.11 6.30 7.67
C GLY A 84 9.83 5.40 8.87
N THR A 85 8.72 5.59 9.57
CA THR A 85 8.31 4.72 10.69
C THR A 85 7.55 3.50 10.17
N LEU A 86 7.95 2.30 10.59
CA LEU A 86 7.21 1.08 10.30
C LEU A 86 5.87 1.08 11.06
N VAL A 87 4.75 1.15 10.34
CA VAL A 87 3.40 1.19 10.94
C VAL A 87 2.65 -0.13 10.84
N ARG A 88 3.06 -1.02 9.94
CA ARG A 88 2.46 -2.35 9.78
C ARG A 88 3.46 -3.36 9.24
N THR A 89 3.41 -4.55 9.82
CA THR A 89 3.95 -5.78 9.24
C THR A 89 2.81 -6.77 9.00
N LEU A 90 2.75 -7.32 7.79
CA LEU A 90 1.92 -8.47 7.46
C LEU A 90 2.84 -9.63 7.07
N THR A 91 2.81 -10.71 7.86
CA THR A 91 3.50 -11.96 7.52
C THR A 91 2.73 -12.65 6.41
N THR A 92 3.32 -12.72 5.21
CA THR A 92 2.74 -13.39 4.05
C THR A 92 3.86 -13.82 3.11
N SER A 93 3.82 -15.05 2.64
CA SER A 93 4.86 -15.63 1.79
C SER A 93 4.37 -15.91 0.38
N GLY A 94 5.31 -15.95 -0.57
CA GLY A 94 5.06 -16.33 -1.95
C GLY A 94 5.60 -15.33 -2.94
N ASN A 95 5.70 -15.76 -4.19
CA ASN A 95 6.09 -14.86 -5.27
C ASN A 95 4.93 -13.93 -5.61
N VAL A 96 5.25 -12.65 -5.85
CA VAL A 96 4.26 -11.69 -6.34
C VAL A 96 3.83 -12.12 -7.74
N VAL A 97 2.53 -12.21 -7.96
CA VAL A 97 1.97 -12.58 -9.26
C VAL A 97 1.97 -11.34 -10.16
N ILE A 98 2.69 -11.42 -11.28
CA ILE A 98 2.90 -10.27 -12.19
C ILE A 98 2.20 -10.41 -13.56
N SER A 99 1.67 -11.60 -13.85
CA SER A 99 0.94 -11.96 -15.08
C SER A 99 -0.20 -12.91 -14.74
#